data_AF-A0A2V2AUH0-F1
#
_entry.id   AF-A0A2V2AUH0-F1
#
_cell.length_a   1.000
_cell.length_b   1.000
_cell.length_c   1.000
_cell.angle_alpha   90.00
_cell.angle_beta   90.00
_cell.angle_gamma   90.00
#
_symmetry.space_group_name_H-M   'P 1'
#
loop_
_entity.id
_entity.type
_entity.pdbx_description
1 polymer ?
#
loop_
_entity_poly.entity_id
_entity_poly.type
_entity_poly.pdbx_seq_one_letter_code
_entity_poly.pdbx_strand_id
1 'polypeptide(L)'
;MFPQHGPGKKHERRIVLEGWQQEIVDAHPWEFLRGLIHSDGCRITNWTVRNGKRYEYPRYFFTNKSDDIRKLCTDTLTKVGVRWTVLARGSDPFNVSVARKACVALMDAHIGPKY
;
A
#
# COMPACT_ATOMS: atom_id res chain seq x y z
N MET A 1 -7.78 -30.04 -2.97
CA MET A 1 -8.30 -28.94 -3.80
C MET A 1 -7.38 -27.74 -3.62
N PHE A 2 -6.71 -27.26 -4.67
CA PHE A 2 -5.82 -26.09 -4.53
C PHE A 2 -6.62 -24.77 -4.41
N PRO A 3 -6.09 -23.74 -3.72
CA PRO A 3 -6.78 -22.46 -3.48
C PRO A 3 -7.30 -21.77 -4.74
N GLN A 4 -6.68 -21.99 -5.91
CA GLN A 4 -7.15 -21.39 -7.18
C GLN A 4 -8.52 -21.91 -7.63
N HIS A 5 -8.96 -23.10 -7.22
CA HIS A 5 -10.17 -23.76 -7.75
C HIS A 5 -11.48 -23.41 -7.05
N GLY A 6 -11.49 -22.45 -6.12
CA GLY A 6 -12.73 -21.95 -5.52
C GLY A 6 -13.66 -21.27 -6.55
N PRO A 7 -14.98 -21.24 -6.33
CA PRO A 7 -15.90 -20.51 -7.21
C PRO A 7 -15.61 -19.00 -7.22
N GLY A 8 -16.03 -18.32 -8.29
CA GLY A 8 -15.91 -16.86 -8.46
C GLY A 8 -14.50 -16.35 -8.82
N LYS A 9 -14.39 -15.05 -9.11
CA LYS A 9 -13.08 -14.44 -9.41
C LYS A 9 -12.25 -14.38 -8.13
N LYS A 10 -10.95 -14.62 -8.25
CA LYS A 10 -10.02 -14.61 -7.11
C LYS A 10 -10.14 -13.36 -6.21
N HIS A 11 -10.35 -12.18 -6.79
CA HIS A 11 -10.43 -10.91 -6.06
C HIS A 11 -11.80 -10.63 -5.41
N GLU A 12 -12.83 -11.42 -5.75
CA GLU A 12 -14.16 -11.35 -5.12
C GLU A 12 -14.24 -12.29 -3.89
N ARG A 13 -13.21 -13.10 -3.65
CA ARG A 13 -13.16 -14.00 -2.50
C ARG A 13 -12.73 -13.21 -1.25
N ARG A 14 -13.39 -13.51 -0.14
CA ARG A 14 -13.09 -12.90 1.16
C ARG A 14 -11.68 -13.25 1.62
N ILE A 15 -10.91 -12.24 2.01
CA ILE A 15 -9.57 -12.38 2.60
C ILE A 15 -9.61 -11.75 3.97
N VAL A 16 -9.52 -12.57 5.02
CA VAL A 16 -9.47 -12.11 6.41
C VAL A 16 -8.32 -12.83 7.08
N LEU A 17 -7.60 -12.10 7.93
CA LEU A 17 -6.55 -12.68 8.75
C LEU A 17 -7.17 -13.52 9.87
N GLU A 18 -6.67 -14.73 10.05
CA GLU A 18 -6.93 -15.50 11.27
C GLU A 18 -6.28 -14.81 12.47
N GLY A 19 -6.72 -15.13 13.70
CA GLY A 19 -6.24 -14.46 14.92
C GLY A 19 -4.72 -14.43 15.03
N TRP A 20 -4.07 -15.57 14.82
CA TRP A 20 -2.60 -15.67 14.87
C TRP A 20 -1.90 -14.87 13.76
N GLN A 21 -2.53 -14.71 12.59
CA GLN A 21 -1.99 -13.87 11.51
C GLN A 21 -2.09 -12.39 11.87
N GLN A 22 -3.21 -12.00 12.48
CA GLN A 22 -3.41 -10.64 12.96
C GLN A 22 -2.39 -10.29 14.05
N GLU A 23 -2.11 -11.19 14.99
CA GLU A 23 -1.06 -11.02 16.00
C GLU A 23 0.31 -10.75 15.38
N ILE A 24 0.68 -11.49 14.33
CA ILE A 24 1.96 -11.30 13.62
C ILE A 24 1.99 -9.93 12.92
N VAL A 25 0.92 -9.58 12.19
CA VAL A 25 0.83 -8.27 11.52
C VAL A 25 0.86 -7.13 12.54
N ASP A 26 0.26 -7.35 13.71
CA ASP A 26 0.23 -6.36 14.76
C ASP A 26 1.58 -6.14 15.43
N ALA A 27 2.36 -7.20 15.58
CA ALA A 27 3.73 -7.17 16.11
C ALA A 27 4.75 -6.64 15.07
N HIS A 28 4.52 -6.90 13.78
CA HIS A 28 5.44 -6.58 12.68
C HIS A 28 4.76 -5.79 11.53
N PRO A 29 4.17 -4.61 11.82
CA PRO A 29 3.37 -3.89 10.83
C PRO A 29 4.23 -3.33 9.68
N TRP A 30 5.50 -2.99 9.94
CA TRP A 30 6.39 -2.43 8.93
C TRP A 30 6.87 -3.49 7.94
N GLU A 31 7.18 -4.69 8.41
CA GLU A 31 7.53 -5.85 7.60
C GLU A 31 6.34 -6.29 6.74
N PHE A 32 5.13 -6.26 7.31
CA PHE A 32 3.90 -6.52 6.55
C PHE A 32 3.68 -5.47 5.44
N LEU A 33 3.78 -4.18 5.77
CA LEU A 33 3.67 -3.09 4.79
C LEU A 33 4.76 -3.19 3.72
N ARG A 34 5.99 -3.55 4.11
CA ARG A 34 7.06 -3.81 3.15
C ARG A 34 6.67 -4.92 2.19
N GLY A 35 6.16 -6.04 2.68
CA GLY A 35 5.66 -7.14 1.85
C GLY A 35 4.63 -6.67 0.83
N LEU A 36 3.59 -5.95 1.28
CA LEU A 36 2.53 -5.42 0.42
C LEU A 36 3.03 -4.42 -0.62
N ILE A 37 3.89 -3.48 -0.22
CA ILE A 37 4.44 -2.49 -1.14
C ILE A 37 5.38 -3.15 -2.14
N HIS A 38 6.11 -4.19 -1.76
CA HIS A 38 6.98 -4.94 -2.67
C HIS A 38 6.17 -5.78 -3.68
N SER A 39 5.06 -6.40 -3.27
CA SER A 39 4.22 -7.22 -4.16
C SER A 39 3.37 -6.40 -5.13
N ASP A 40 2.59 -5.45 -4.63
CA ASP A 40 1.53 -4.77 -5.39
C ASP A 40 1.60 -3.23 -5.28
N GLY A 41 2.71 -2.71 -4.76
CA GLY A 41 2.98 -1.28 -4.68
C GLY A 41 4.09 -0.79 -5.59
N CYS A 42 4.35 0.51 -5.54
CA CYS A 42 5.54 1.11 -6.13
C CYS A 42 5.95 2.35 -5.33
N ARG A 43 7.21 2.75 -5.50
CA ARG A 43 7.74 4.03 -5.03
C ARG A 43 8.22 4.78 -6.26
N ILE A 44 7.65 5.95 -6.52
CA ILE A 44 8.03 6.77 -7.68
C ILE A 44 8.46 8.15 -7.23
N THR A 45 9.39 8.76 -7.98
CA THR A 45 9.76 10.16 -7.80
C THR A 45 9.08 10.99 -8.88
N ASN A 46 8.06 11.74 -8.49
CA ASN A 46 7.48 12.75 -9.38
C ASN A 46 8.36 13.99 -9.39
N TRP A 47 8.36 14.73 -10.49
CA TRP A 47 9.09 15.98 -10.58
C TRP A 47 8.29 17.06 -11.31
N THR A 48 8.60 18.32 -11.00
CA THR A 48 8.06 19.49 -11.69
C THR A 48 9.14 20.57 -11.76
N VAL A 49 9.09 21.43 -12.77
CA VAL A 49 10.00 22.56 -12.92
C VAL A 49 9.23 23.85 -12.61
N ARG A 50 9.72 24.63 -11.65
CA ARG A 50 9.17 25.95 -11.31
C ARG A 50 10.31 26.95 -11.21
N ASN A 51 10.18 28.08 -11.93
CA ASN A 51 11.21 29.14 -11.99
C ASN A 51 12.61 28.60 -12.34
N GLY A 52 12.70 27.66 -13.29
CA GLY A 52 13.98 27.05 -13.70
C GLY A 52 14.57 26.03 -12.73
N LYS A 53 13.95 25.80 -11.56
CA LYS A 53 14.39 24.79 -10.59
C LYS A 53 13.52 23.53 -10.66
N ARG A 54 14.15 22.36 -10.72
CA ARG A 54 13.49 21.05 -10.63
C ARG A 54 13.21 20.71 -9.17
N TYR A 55 11.97 20.34 -8.89
CA TYR A 55 11.50 19.88 -7.59
C TYR A 55 11.06 18.43 -7.69
N GLU A 56 11.52 17.60 -6.77
CA GLU A 56 11.22 16.16 -6.74
C GLU A 56 10.42 15.79 -5.51
N TYR A 57 9.42 14.93 -5.69
CA TYR A 57 8.48 14.52 -4.66
C TYR A 57 8.27 13.00 -4.75
N PRO A 58 8.94 12.23 -3.88
CA PRO A 58 8.70 10.80 -3.80
C PRO A 58 7.28 10.50 -3.31
N ARG A 59 6.70 9.42 -3.81
CA ARG A 59 5.37 8.93 -3.46
C ARG A 59 5.35 7.41 -3.46
N TYR A 60 4.55 6.84 -2.57
CA TYR A 60 4.20 5.43 -2.61
C TYR A 60 2.80 5.23 -3.15
N PHE A 61 2.62 4.18 -3.95
CA PHE A 61 1.33 3.68 -4.38
C PHE A 61 1.19 2.21 -4.00
N PHE A 62 -0.05 1.80 -3.75
CA PHE A 62 -0.43 0.40 -3.60
C PHE A 62 -1.73 0.18 -4.38
N THR A 63 -1.73 -0.78 -5.30
CA THR A 63 -2.86 -1.01 -6.22
C THR A 63 -3.29 -2.46 -6.15
N ASN A 64 -4.52 -2.71 -5.67
CA ASN A 64 -5.05 -4.07 -5.60
C ASN A 64 -6.56 -4.09 -5.85
N LYS A 65 -7.06 -5.08 -6.60
CA LYS A 65 -8.50 -5.24 -6.86
C LYS A 65 -9.30 -5.70 -5.65
N SER A 66 -8.68 -6.45 -4.73
CA SER A 66 -9.38 -6.94 -3.53
C SER A 66 -9.53 -5.80 -2.52
N ASP A 67 -10.77 -5.53 -2.15
CA ASP A 67 -11.11 -4.53 -1.13
C ASP A 67 -10.55 -4.91 0.24
N ASP A 68 -10.60 -6.19 0.57
CA ASP A 68 -10.04 -6.74 1.80
C ASP A 68 -8.52 -6.51 1.90
N ILE A 69 -7.77 -6.79 0.82
CA ILE A 69 -6.33 -6.55 0.79
C ILE A 69 -6.04 -5.04 0.91
N ARG A 70 -6.81 -4.19 0.22
CA ARG A 70 -6.66 -2.73 0.37
C ARG A 70 -6.93 -2.30 1.80
N LYS A 71 -7.95 -2.86 2.45
CA LYS A 71 -8.29 -2.58 3.85
C LYS A 71 -7.16 -2.97 4.80
N LEU A 72 -6.59 -4.17 4.65
CA LEU A 72 -5.44 -4.62 5.45
C LEU A 72 -4.24 -3.67 5.31
N CYS A 73 -3.95 -3.23 4.08
CA CYS A 73 -2.91 -2.24 3.82
C CYS A 73 -3.21 -0.91 4.52
N THR A 74 -4.42 -0.35 4.32
CA THR A 74 -4.79 0.95 4.85
C THR A 74 -4.92 0.99 6.37
N ASP A 75 -5.42 -0.08 6.97
CA ASP A 75 -5.51 -0.20 8.43
C ASP A 75 -4.11 -0.23 9.03
N THR A 76 -3.19 -0.99 8.43
CA THR A 76 -1.80 -1.06 8.89
C THR A 76 -1.09 0.28 8.71
N LEU A 77 -1.27 0.96 7.57
CA LEU A 77 -0.75 2.33 7.36
C LEU A 77 -1.26 3.30 8.44
N THR A 78 -2.56 3.22 8.76
CA THR A 78 -3.18 4.05 9.80
C THR A 78 -2.60 3.76 11.17
N LYS A 79 -2.41 2.48 11.52
CA LYS A 79 -1.83 2.04 12.79
C LYS A 79 -0.43 2.61 13.02
N VAL A 80 0.38 2.70 11.96
CA VAL A 80 1.74 3.25 12.03
C VAL A 80 1.81 4.77 11.78
N GLY A 81 0.67 5.46 11.76
CA GLY A 81 0.59 6.92 11.60
C GLY A 81 0.87 7.43 10.17
N VAL A 82 0.89 6.55 9.18
CA VAL A 82 1.05 6.92 7.77
C VAL A 82 -0.30 7.35 7.20
N ARG A 83 -0.38 8.61 6.79
CA ARG A 83 -1.59 9.17 6.18
C ARG A 83 -1.59 8.89 4.68
N TRP A 84 -2.69 8.33 4.20
CA TRP A 84 -2.91 7.91 2.83
C TRP A 84 -4.21 8.50 2.29
N THR A 85 -4.40 8.40 0.98
CA THR A 85 -5.65 8.76 0.27
C THR A 85 -5.96 7.70 -0.77
N VAL A 86 -7.23 7.47 -1.07
CA VAL A 86 -7.61 6.66 -2.24
C VAL A 86 -7.68 7.55 -3.47
N LEU A 87 -7.05 7.10 -4.56
CA LEU A 87 -7.20 7.70 -5.88
C LEU A 87 -8.09 6.82 -6.74
N ALA A 88 -9.20 7.38 -7.21
CA ALA A 88 -9.97 6.76 -8.29
C ALA A 88 -9.24 7.01 -9.62
N ARG A 89 -8.98 5.94 -10.37
CA ARG A 89 -8.51 6.05 -11.76
C ARG A 89 -9.68 5.62 -12.65
N GLY A 90 -10.54 6.56 -13.00
CA GLY A 90 -11.86 6.27 -13.58
C GLY A 90 -12.92 6.01 -12.50
N SER A 91 -13.79 5.03 -12.69
CA SER A 91 -14.82 4.63 -11.71
C SER A 91 -14.29 3.86 -10.50
N ASP A 92 -13.10 3.25 -10.61
CA ASP A 92 -12.68 2.21 -9.68
C ASP A 92 -11.59 2.70 -8.71
N PRO A 93 -11.85 2.75 -7.39
CA PRO A 93 -10.96 3.30 -6.37
C PRO A 93 -9.95 2.26 -5.84
N PHE A 94 -9.16 1.65 -6.74
CA PHE A 94 -8.21 0.58 -6.37
C PHE A 94 -6.83 1.05 -5.90
N ASN A 95 -6.55 2.36 -5.94
CA ASN A 95 -5.20 2.88 -5.69
C ASN A 95 -5.12 3.60 -4.35
N VAL A 96 -4.30 3.09 -3.43
CA VAL A 96 -3.91 3.79 -2.21
C VAL A 96 -2.64 4.59 -2.50
N SER A 97 -2.64 5.87 -2.16
CA SER A 97 -1.55 6.80 -2.42
C SER A 97 -1.04 7.43 -1.12
N VAL A 98 0.28 7.42 -0.93
CA VAL A 98 0.98 8.12 0.15
C VAL A 98 1.90 9.16 -0.48
N ALA A 99 1.52 10.44 -0.35
CA ALA A 99 2.23 11.55 -0.99
C ALA A 99 2.69 12.65 0.00
N ARG A 100 2.30 12.55 1.28
CA ARG A 100 2.71 13.53 2.29
C ARG A 100 4.17 13.29 2.64
N LYS A 101 5.02 14.33 2.50
CA LYS A 101 6.48 14.23 2.68
C LYS A 101 6.90 13.50 3.96
N ALA A 102 6.29 13.84 5.10
CA ALA A 102 6.59 13.18 6.38
C ALA A 102 6.22 11.69 6.38
N CYS A 103 5.10 11.32 5.76
CA CYS A 103 4.67 9.92 5.65
C CYS A 103 5.57 9.13 4.70
N VAL A 104 6.01 9.74 3.60
CA VAL A 104 6.95 9.11 2.66
C VAL A 104 8.30 8.91 3.32
N ALA A 105 8.82 9.90 4.06
CA ALA A 105 10.06 9.75 4.80
C ALA A 105 9.97 8.66 5.89
N LEU A 106 8.82 8.56 6.57
CA LEU A 106 8.57 7.50 7.53
C LEU A 106 8.56 6.11 6.87
N MET A 107 7.88 5.98 5.72
CA MET A 107 7.89 4.73 4.95
C MET A 107 9.30 4.41 4.44
N ASP A 108 10.06 5.38 3.95
CA ASP A 108 11.44 5.19 3.49
C ASP A 108 12.34 4.62 4.60
N ALA A 109 12.18 5.10 5.83
CA ALA A 109 12.96 4.66 6.99
C ALA A 109 12.69 3.20 7.40
N HIS A 110 11.47 2.68 7.15
CA HIS A 110 11.05 1.36 7.63
C HIS A 110 10.93 0.30 6.53
N ILE A 111 10.45 0.67 5.35
CA ILE A 111 10.26 -0.23 4.20
C ILE A 111 11.59 -0.41 3.45
N GLY A 112 12.44 0.63 3.49
CA GLY A 112 13.63 0.72 2.69
C GLY A 112 13.33 1.04 1.22
N PRO A 113 14.37 1.32 0.43
CA PRO A 113 14.21 1.67 -0.97
C PRO A 113 13.73 0.47 -1.80
N LYS A 114 12.63 0.68 -2.53
CA LYS A 114 12.20 -0.15 -3.65
C LYS A 114 12.86 0.43 -4.91
N TYR A 115 13.91 -0.22 -5.38
CA TYR A 115 14.61 0.12 -6.65
C TYR A 115 13.97 -0.64 -7.81
#